data_AF-A0A3R7N3J5-F1
#
_entry.id   AF-A0A3R7N3J5-F1
#
_cell.length_a   1.000
_cell.length_b   1.000
_cell.length_c   1.000
_cell.angle_alpha   90.00
_cell.angle_beta   90.00
_cell.angle_gamma   90.00
#
_symmetry.space_group_name_H-M   'P 1'
#
loop_
_entity.id
_entity.type
_entity.pdbx_description
1 polymer ?
#
loop_
_entity_poly.entity_id
_entity_poly.type
_entity_poly.pdbx_seq_one_letter_code
_entity_poly.pdbx_strand_id
1 'polypeptide(L)'
;MSIPEWAQSEESIDEAKSYLRQGNSVDFFELVSSSILREHPNDIAAYCLELVRAIADGKEAPTGGGAHTKKVEDNRYVRENNICEFLNDWILALLKERPNTDSDRVEFHKRFLESVIAGGSDHNGGTASEAEEEPQGREDKNHTADNL
;
A
#
# COMPACT_ATOMS: atom_id res chain seq x y z
N MET A 1 -3.11 -5.46 -12.17
CA MET A 1 -2.84 -4.14 -12.76
C MET A 1 -2.75 -4.23 -14.27
N SER A 2 -3.34 -3.27 -14.97
CA SER A 2 -3.14 -3.03 -16.40
C SER A 2 -1.90 -2.16 -16.63
N ILE A 3 -1.21 -2.37 -17.75
CA ILE A 3 -0.06 -1.54 -18.14
C ILE A 3 -0.56 -0.11 -18.42
N PRO A 4 0.04 0.94 -17.83
CA PRO A 4 -0.32 2.33 -18.12
C PRO A 4 -0.19 2.63 -19.62
N GLU A 5 -1.08 3.46 -20.16
CA GLU A 5 -1.06 3.82 -21.60
C GLU A 5 0.26 4.46 -22.03
N TRP A 6 0.95 5.15 -21.12
CA TRP A 6 2.25 5.76 -21.40
C TRP A 6 3.42 4.76 -21.40
N ALA A 7 3.23 3.52 -20.92
CA ALA A 7 4.28 2.52 -20.71
C ALA A 7 4.18 1.34 -21.70
N GLN A 8 3.83 1.61 -22.96
CA GLN A 8 3.57 0.59 -23.98
C GLN A 8 4.78 0.23 -24.86
N SER A 9 5.88 0.99 -24.77
CA SER A 9 7.11 0.74 -25.53
C SER A 9 8.32 0.56 -24.61
N GLU A 10 9.33 -0.18 -25.07
CA GLU A 10 10.60 -0.35 -24.35
C GLU A 10 11.28 1.01 -24.07
N GLU A 11 11.25 1.92 -25.04
CA GLU A 11 11.74 3.29 -24.89
C GLU A 11 11.03 4.05 -23.76
N SER A 12 9.69 4.00 -23.71
CA SER A 12 8.92 4.67 -22.65
C SER A 12 9.20 4.11 -21.25
N ILE A 13 9.51 2.82 -21.16
CA ILE A 13 9.88 2.14 -19.92
C ILE A 13 11.28 2.59 -19.49
N ASP A 14 12.22 2.70 -20.42
CA ASP A 14 13.59 3.13 -20.13
C ASP A 14 13.68 4.61 -19.76
N GLU A 15 12.85 5.47 -20.36
CA GLU A 15 12.66 6.85 -19.90
C GLU A 15 12.16 6.92 -18.47
N ALA A 16 11.15 6.10 -18.11
CA ALA A 16 10.60 6.08 -16.76
C ALA A 16 11.63 5.61 -15.73
N LYS A 17 12.40 4.56 -16.04
CA LYS A 17 13.52 4.11 -15.19
C LYS A 17 14.55 5.22 -15.03
N SER A 18 14.89 5.92 -16.12
CA SER A 18 15.85 7.02 -16.10
C SER A 18 15.36 8.17 -15.24
N TYR A 19 14.09 8.53 -15.35
CA TYR A 19 13.45 9.56 -14.53
C TYR A 19 13.48 9.21 -13.03
N LEU A 20 13.17 7.97 -12.65
CA LEU A 20 13.21 7.55 -11.24
C LEU A 20 14.63 7.63 -10.65
N ARG A 21 15.66 7.36 -11.47
CA ARG A 21 17.06 7.49 -11.06
C ARG A 21 17.52 8.95 -10.95
N GLN A 22 16.77 9.89 -11.52
CA GLN A 22 17.03 11.33 -11.40
C GLN A 22 16.31 11.88 -10.15
N GLY A 23 16.96 12.78 -9.41
CA GLY A 23 16.36 13.54 -8.32
C GLY A 23 15.92 12.73 -7.09
N ASN A 24 16.74 11.75 -6.68
CA ASN A 24 16.60 10.99 -5.41
C ASN A 24 15.26 10.26 -5.21
N SER A 25 14.46 10.00 -6.25
CA SER A 25 13.17 9.33 -6.09
C SER A 25 13.30 7.91 -5.56
N VAL A 26 14.34 7.17 -5.98
CA VAL A 26 14.60 5.82 -5.47
C VAL A 26 14.87 5.86 -3.96
N ASP A 27 15.79 6.72 -3.52
CA ASP A 27 16.13 6.87 -2.11
C ASP A 27 14.92 7.34 -1.28
N PHE A 28 14.09 8.21 -1.85
CA PHE A 28 12.85 8.66 -1.23
C PHE A 28 11.89 7.49 -0.98
N PHE A 29 11.60 6.66 -1.99
CA PHE A 29 10.69 5.52 -1.83
C PHE A 29 11.30 4.40 -0.97
N GLU A 30 12.63 4.24 -0.94
CA GLU A 30 13.31 3.36 -0.01
C GLU A 30 13.14 3.84 1.45
N LEU A 31 13.30 5.15 1.69
CA LEU A 31 13.07 5.75 3.01
C LEU A 31 11.62 5.59 3.46
N VAL A 32 10.66 5.89 2.57
CA VAL A 32 9.23 5.76 2.86
C VAL A 32 8.87 4.31 3.18
N SER A 33 9.22 3.37 2.30
CA SER A 33 8.90 1.95 2.49
C SER A 33 9.55 1.39 3.77
N SER A 34 10.82 1.71 4.03
CA SER A 34 11.50 1.32 5.26
C SER A 34 10.85 1.91 6.50
N SER A 35 10.37 3.15 6.43
CA SER A 35 9.70 3.81 7.55
C SER A 35 8.31 3.22 7.80
N ILE A 36 7.55 2.88 6.77
CA ILE A 36 6.26 2.18 6.91
C ILE A 36 6.46 0.81 7.58
N LEU A 37 7.45 0.03 7.12
CA LEU A 37 7.71 -1.30 7.68
C LEU A 37 8.32 -1.27 9.09
N ARG A 38 8.95 -0.16 9.48
CA ARG A 38 9.49 0.00 10.82
C ARG A 38 8.42 0.41 11.82
N GLU A 39 7.53 1.32 11.42
CA GLU A 39 6.55 1.94 12.33
C GLU A 39 5.17 1.26 12.31
N HIS A 40 4.89 0.44 11.29
CA HIS A 40 3.60 -0.24 11.07
C HIS A 40 2.37 0.67 11.30
N PRO A 41 2.29 1.86 10.66
CA PRO A 41 1.19 2.79 10.91
C PRO A 41 -0.17 2.20 10.53
N ASN A 42 -1.21 2.52 11.31
CA ASN A 42 -2.59 2.14 10.99
C ASN A 42 -3.16 2.92 9.80
N ASP A 43 -2.71 4.17 9.61
CA ASP A 43 -3.04 5.00 8.45
C ASP A 43 -1.75 5.35 7.71
N ILE A 44 -1.50 4.59 6.63
CA ILE A 44 -0.28 4.71 5.84
C ILE A 44 -0.22 6.06 5.13
N ALA A 45 -1.33 6.53 4.53
CA ALA A 45 -1.34 7.75 3.75
C ALA A 45 -1.10 8.98 4.64
N ALA A 46 -1.75 9.05 5.80
CA ALA A 46 -1.53 10.11 6.78
C ALA A 46 -0.09 10.08 7.33
N TYR A 47 0.43 8.89 7.67
CA TYR A 47 1.81 8.75 8.12
C TYR A 47 2.83 9.22 7.07
N CYS A 48 2.65 8.80 5.81
CA CYS A 48 3.50 9.24 4.71
C CYS A 48 3.44 10.75 4.48
N LEU A 49 2.27 11.37 4.67
CA LEU A 49 2.12 12.82 4.50
C LEU A 49 2.91 13.58 5.54
N GLU A 50 2.85 13.16 6.79
CA GLU A 50 3.65 13.74 7.87
C GLU A 50 5.15 13.51 7.64
N LEU A 51 5.54 12.32 7.15
CA LEU A 51 6.93 12.03 6.78
C LEU A 51 7.42 12.97 5.66
N VAL A 52 6.64 13.16 4.60
CA VAL A 52 6.98 14.09 3.49
C VAL A 52 7.10 15.52 4.00
N ARG A 53 6.19 15.96 4.90
CA ARG A 53 6.27 17.28 5.53
C ARG A 53 7.53 17.44 6.38
N ALA A 54 7.91 16.42 7.15
CA ALA A 54 9.14 16.43 7.93
C ALA A 54 10.40 16.53 7.05
N ILE A 55 10.47 15.75 5.96
CA ILE A 55 11.57 15.80 5.00
C ILE A 55 11.69 17.18 4.36
N ALA A 56 10.56 17.77 3.94
CA ALA A 56 10.53 19.10 3.33
C ALA A 56 11.03 20.20 4.30
N ASP A 57 10.77 20.03 5.59
CA ASP A 57 11.25 20.93 6.66
C ASP A 57 12.70 20.66 7.08
N GLY A 58 13.36 19.65 6.50
CA GLY A 58 14.72 19.23 6.90
C GLY A 58 14.78 18.59 8.30
N LYS A 59 13.65 18.08 8.80
CA LYS A 59 13.55 17.42 10.11
C LYS A 59 13.81 15.92 9.97
N GLU A 60 14.32 15.31 11.02
CA GLU A 60 14.42 13.85 11.08
C GLU A 60 13.03 13.21 10.98
N ALA A 61 12.98 12.06 10.29
CA ALA A 61 11.77 11.28 10.16
C ALA A 61 11.20 10.94 11.56
N PRO A 62 9.87 10.91 11.74
CA PRO A 62 9.26 10.47 12.99
C PRO A 62 9.79 9.08 13.34
N THR A 63 10.51 8.98 14.45
CA THR A 63 10.95 7.69 15.01
C THR A 63 9.91 7.27 16.02
N GLY A 64 9.02 6.37 15.63
CA GLY A 64 8.16 5.68 16.59
C GLY A 64 9.02 4.66 17.33
N GLY A 65 9.09 4.80 18.65
CA GLY A 65 9.82 3.88 19.50
C GLY A 65 9.12 2.53 19.53
N GLY A 66 9.74 1.51 18.95
CA GLY A 66 9.21 0.14 19.04
C GLY A 66 10.05 -0.88 18.27
N ALA A 67 11.22 -1.21 18.77
CA ALA A 67 12.01 -2.30 18.19
C ALA A 67 11.35 -3.65 18.46
N HIS A 68 10.69 -4.32 17.50
CA HIS A 68 10.34 -5.75 17.68
C HIS A 68 10.17 -6.60 16.40
N THR A 69 10.87 -7.75 16.44
CA THR A 69 10.50 -9.12 15.98
C THR A 69 9.96 -9.41 14.58
N LYS A 70 10.91 -9.52 13.64
CA LYS A 70 11.10 -10.64 12.68
C LYS A 70 9.99 -10.89 11.62
N LYS A 71 10.06 -10.16 10.49
CA LYS A 71 9.77 -10.53 9.07
C LYS A 71 8.44 -11.19 8.68
N VAL A 72 7.92 -12.15 9.45
CA VAL A 72 6.63 -12.81 9.17
C VAL A 72 5.47 -11.84 9.42
N GLU A 73 5.61 -10.95 10.40
CA GLU A 73 4.65 -9.88 10.68
C GLU A 73 4.65 -8.83 9.56
N ASP A 74 5.82 -8.48 9.01
CA ASP A 74 5.94 -7.52 7.89
C ASP A 74 5.21 -8.02 6.63
N ASN A 75 5.42 -9.28 6.23
CA ASN A 75 4.74 -9.84 5.04
C ASN A 75 3.23 -9.94 5.20
N ARG A 76 2.74 -10.10 6.43
CA ARG A 76 1.30 -10.07 6.71
C ARG A 76 0.80 -8.63 6.64
N TYR A 77 1.46 -7.71 7.33
CA TYR A 77 1.15 -6.28 7.35
C TYR A 77 1.11 -5.67 5.94
N VAL A 78 2.11 -5.98 5.10
CA VAL A 78 2.18 -5.53 3.70
C VAL A 78 0.96 -5.94 2.89
N ARG A 79 0.50 -7.18 3.07
CA ARG A 79 -0.67 -7.71 2.36
C ARG A 79 -1.97 -7.15 2.90
N GLU A 80 -2.13 -7.12 4.22
CA GLU A 80 -3.36 -6.64 4.87
C GLU A 80 -3.63 -5.16 4.61
N ASN A 81 -2.59 -4.35 4.43
CA ASN A 81 -2.70 -2.91 4.20
C ASN A 81 -2.41 -2.50 2.74
N ASN A 82 -2.36 -3.46 1.80
CA ASN A 82 -2.15 -3.21 0.36
C ASN A 82 -0.95 -2.28 0.06
N ILE A 83 0.15 -2.41 0.82
CA ILE A 83 1.27 -1.45 0.79
C ILE A 83 1.93 -1.41 -0.60
N CYS A 84 2.08 -2.58 -1.24
CA CYS A 84 2.64 -2.65 -2.58
C CYS A 84 1.77 -1.91 -3.60
N GLU A 85 0.44 -2.01 -3.49
CA GLU A 85 -0.49 -1.32 -4.40
C GLU A 85 -0.44 0.18 -4.18
N PHE A 86 -0.49 0.62 -2.91
CA PHE A 86 -0.32 2.02 -2.53
C PHE A 86 0.98 2.63 -3.08
N LEU A 87 2.11 1.96 -2.90
CA LEU A 87 3.40 2.44 -3.40
C LEU A 87 3.46 2.43 -4.93
N ASN A 88 2.91 1.41 -5.57
CA ASN A 88 2.85 1.34 -7.03
C ASN A 88 2.02 2.48 -7.62
N ASP A 89 0.84 2.75 -7.08
CA ASP A 89 -0.02 3.83 -7.55
C ASP A 89 0.65 5.19 -7.38
N TRP A 90 1.36 5.39 -6.27
CA TRP A 90 2.13 6.61 -6.03
C TRP A 90 3.27 6.79 -7.04
N ILE A 91 4.04 5.74 -7.30
CA ILE A 91 5.13 5.75 -8.28
C ILE A 91 4.59 5.99 -9.70
N LEU A 92 3.48 5.34 -10.05
CA LEU A 92 2.85 5.51 -11.37
C LEU A 92 2.30 6.92 -11.56
N ALA A 93 1.71 7.51 -10.51
CA ALA A 93 1.28 8.91 -10.53
C ALA A 93 2.47 9.86 -10.72
N LEU A 94 3.60 9.59 -10.04
CA LEU A 94 4.82 10.38 -10.18
C LEU A 94 5.36 10.32 -11.61
N LEU A 95 5.42 9.11 -12.18
CA LEU A 95 5.89 8.85 -13.54
C LEU A 95 4.99 9.45 -14.62
N LYS A 96 3.70 9.64 -14.32
CA LYS A 96 2.74 10.31 -15.18
C LYS A 96 2.92 11.83 -15.16
N GLU A 97 3.10 12.43 -13.99
CA GLU A 97 3.22 13.89 -13.85
C GLU A 97 4.62 14.43 -14.17
N ARG A 98 5.66 13.63 -13.91
CA ARG A 98 7.08 13.94 -14.17
C ARG A 98 7.53 15.34 -13.69
N PRO A 99 7.35 15.69 -12.40
CA PRO A 99 7.89 16.95 -11.85
C PRO A 99 9.42 17.06 -12.03
N ASN A 100 9.89 18.23 -12.43
CA ASN A 100 11.28 18.43 -12.86
C ASN A 100 12.18 19.10 -11.82
N THR A 101 11.62 19.60 -10.72
CA THR A 101 12.38 20.19 -9.61
C THR A 101 12.07 19.48 -8.30
N ASP A 102 12.99 19.55 -7.33
CA ASP A 102 12.78 18.97 -6.01
C ASP A 102 11.57 19.59 -5.30
N SER A 103 11.34 20.89 -5.46
CA SER A 103 10.16 21.57 -4.93
C SER A 103 8.87 21.05 -5.55
N ASP A 104 8.83 20.84 -6.87
CA ASP A 104 7.65 20.29 -7.55
C ASP A 104 7.39 18.84 -7.13
N ARG A 105 8.46 18.06 -6.88
CA ARG A 105 8.35 16.69 -6.38
C ARG A 105 7.75 16.64 -4.98
N VAL A 106 8.23 17.47 -4.06
CA VAL A 106 7.67 17.59 -2.71
C VAL A 106 6.19 17.96 -2.77
N GLU A 107 5.83 18.94 -3.60
CA GLU A 107 4.44 19.37 -3.76
C GLU A 107 3.56 18.28 -4.39
N PHE A 108 4.09 17.56 -5.37
CA PHE A 108 3.44 16.37 -5.92
C PHE A 108 3.17 15.32 -4.83
N HIS A 109 4.18 14.97 -4.02
CA HIS A 109 4.03 13.97 -2.96
C HIS A 109 2.93 14.35 -1.96
N LYS A 110 2.89 15.63 -1.53
CA LYS A 110 1.84 16.14 -0.63
C LYS A 110 0.46 16.03 -1.26
N ARG A 111 0.29 16.57 -2.47
CA ARG A 111 -1.01 16.55 -3.18
C ARG A 111 -1.52 15.13 -3.44
N PHE A 112 -0.63 14.21 -3.82
CA PHE A 112 -0.99 12.80 -4.02
C PHE A 112 -1.56 12.22 -2.72
N LEU A 113 -0.83 12.33 -1.61
CA LEU A 113 -1.23 11.76 -0.32
C LEU A 113 -2.49 12.43 0.22
N GLU A 114 -2.62 13.75 0.09
CA GLU A 114 -3.84 14.48 0.47
C GLU A 114 -5.05 14.02 -0.35
N SER A 115 -4.88 13.71 -1.64
CA SER A 115 -5.96 13.17 -2.46
C SER A 115 -6.36 11.74 -2.06
N VAL A 116 -5.39 10.90 -1.66
CA VAL A 116 -5.67 9.56 -1.13
C VAL A 116 -6.44 9.64 0.18
N ILE A 117 -6.07 10.56 1.08
CA ILE A 117 -6.76 10.78 2.37
C ILE A 117 -8.18 11.33 2.14
N ALA A 118 -8.31 12.34 1.27
CA ALA A 118 -9.60 12.99 0.99
C ALA A 118 -10.56 12.08 0.21
N GLY A 119 -10.02 11.20 -0.62
CA GLY A 119 -10.76 10.24 -1.44
C GLY A 119 -11.14 8.95 -0.72
N GLY A 120 -11.12 8.90 0.62
CA GLY A 120 -11.33 7.69 1.43
C GLY A 120 -12.61 6.90 1.10
N SER A 121 -12.50 6.00 0.12
CA SER A 121 -13.40 4.88 -0.25
C SER A 121 -12.83 4.32 -1.56
N ASP A 122 -11.94 3.32 -1.59
CA ASP A 122 -12.37 1.93 -1.76
C ASP A 122 -11.27 0.89 -1.46
N HIS A 123 -10.10 1.30 -0.93
CA HIS A 123 -8.98 0.37 -0.67
C HIS A 123 -8.81 -0.06 0.79
N ASN A 124 -9.70 0.38 1.68
CA ASN A 124 -9.64 0.04 3.11
C ASN A 124 -11.03 -0.33 3.66
N GLY A 125 -11.63 -1.37 3.06
CA GLY A 125 -12.83 -2.03 3.59
C GLY A 125 -12.42 -3.31 4.30
N GLY A 126 -12.34 -3.25 5.63
CA GLY A 126 -12.11 -4.43 6.45
C GLY A 126 -13.19 -5.49 6.22
N THR A 127 -12.78 -6.73 6.01
CA THR A 127 -13.64 -7.89 6.18
C THR A 127 -13.86 -8.12 7.67
N ALA A 128 -14.90 -7.49 8.21
CA ALA A 128 -15.60 -7.99 9.38
C ALA A 128 -16.82 -8.81 8.91
N SER A 129 -16.92 -10.03 9.44
CA SER A 129 -18.06 -10.94 9.45
C SER A 129 -18.34 -11.75 8.17
N GLU A 130 -17.89 -12.99 8.19
CA GLU A 130 -18.79 -14.11 7.88
C GLU A 130 -18.88 -14.98 9.13
N ALA A 131 -19.97 -14.77 9.88
CA ALA A 131 -20.51 -15.79 10.75
C ALA A 131 -21.10 -16.86 9.83
N GLU A 132 -20.50 -18.04 9.76
CA GLU A 132 -21.17 -19.20 9.19
C GLU A 132 -22.12 -19.77 10.24
N GLU A 133 -23.40 -19.40 10.09
CA GLU A 133 -24.54 -20.16 10.58
C GLU A 133 -24.50 -21.58 10.00
N GLU A 134 -24.75 -22.58 10.86
CA GLU A 134 -25.19 -23.91 10.44
C GLU A 134 -26.37 -23.82 9.46
N PRO A 135 -26.45 -24.78 8.51
CA PRO A 135 -27.75 -25.30 8.13
C PRO A 135 -27.84 -26.81 8.37
N GLN A 136 -28.92 -27.14 9.08
CA GLN A 136 -29.50 -28.46 9.30
C GLN A 136 -29.68 -29.27 8.00
N GLY A 137 -29.66 -30.60 8.14
CA GLY A 137 -30.81 -31.37 7.65
C GLY A 137 -30.55 -32.66 6.87
N ARG A 138 -30.87 -33.78 7.53
CA ARG A 138 -31.53 -35.01 7.03
C ARG A 138 -30.77 -35.93 6.06
N GLU A 139 -30.57 -37.16 6.53
CA GLU A 139 -31.22 -38.33 5.92
C GLU A 139 -31.60 -39.35 7.00
N ASP A 140 -32.88 -39.40 7.33
CA ASP A 140 -33.53 -40.56 7.94
C ASP A 140 -33.61 -41.69 6.89
N LYS A 141 -32.98 -42.84 7.15
CA LYS A 141 -33.35 -44.11 6.51
C LYS A 141 -33.55 -45.17 7.58
N ASN A 142 -34.77 -45.18 8.12
CA ASN A 142 -35.39 -46.36 8.71
C ASN A 142 -35.61 -47.39 7.60
N HIS A 143 -35.04 -48.58 7.72
CA HIS A 143 -35.64 -49.81 7.21
C HIS A 143 -35.44 -50.96 8.21
N THR A 144 -36.58 -51.39 8.73
CA THR A 144 -36.86 -52.60 9.49
C THR A 144 -36.57 -53.86 8.68
N ALA A 145 -35.94 -54.84 9.32
CA ALA A 145 -36.18 -56.28 9.14
C ALA A 145 -35.60 -56.98 10.39
N ASP A 146 -36.44 -57.24 11.41
CA ASP A 146 -37.11 -58.52 11.68
C ASP A 146 -36.18 -59.71 11.97
N ASN A 147 -36.14 -60.06 13.27
CA ASN A 147 -36.22 -61.39 13.88
C ASN A 147 -35.48 -62.59 13.24
N LEU A 148 -34.43 -63.07 13.92
CA LEU A 148 -34.40 -64.33 14.70
C LEU A 148 -33.03 -64.53 15.37
#